data_AF-A0A7H0GZU0-F1
#
_entry.id   AF-A0A7H0GZU0-F1
#
_cell.length_a   1.000
_cell.length_b   1.000
_cell.length_c   1.000
_cell.angle_alpha   90.00
_cell.angle_beta   90.00
_cell.angle_gamma   90.00
#
_symmetry.space_group_name_H-M   'P 1'
#
loop_
_entity.id
_entity.type
_entity.pdbx_description
1 polymer ?
#
loop_
_entity_poly.entity_id
_entity_poly.type
_entity_poly.pdbx_seq_one_letter_code
_entity_poly.pdbx_strand_id
1 'polypeptide(L)'
;MFTRLLFSIVLFAATSAVVQAQVFEPGYLVTSTGDTLSGEVENAFWSNPAKIVRYRTTAHHPIKTYSANQLRAIALASGRLLRYELLPLDRGAQTDIHRLPKGLFYQQRPDSVLADVLIDGPTFLLGVTLDGVHHYFIRRPEKPWLEMTERLYIRNGKSQVMDGNNYLNQLQLYFIDCPEVLAQLAHTPFTEAGMIALVQTYTGAYMPNELQNRVYYEPEKAGRLRTTISAGVLVGGRFNSHRLKTTQALGLSALRCKALMQMGKCICKEEPFWTW
;
A
#
# COMPACT_ATOMS: atom_id res chain seq x y z
N MET A 1 -53.57 17.71 10.73
CA MET A 1 -52.92 16.41 10.45
C MET A 1 -51.56 16.58 9.77
N PHE A 2 -51.43 17.39 8.72
CA PHE A 2 -50.18 17.61 7.97
C PHE A 2 -48.98 18.09 8.80
N THR A 3 -49.18 18.98 9.79
CA THR A 3 -48.10 19.48 10.66
C THR A 3 -47.48 18.40 11.55
N ARG A 4 -48.25 17.40 11.99
CA ARG A 4 -47.73 16.27 12.78
C ARG A 4 -46.90 15.32 11.91
N LEU A 5 -47.32 15.09 10.67
CA LEU A 5 -46.57 14.27 9.71
C LEU A 5 -45.23 14.92 9.34
N LEU A 6 -45.21 16.24 9.11
CA LEU A 6 -43.99 16.98 8.78
C LEU A 6 -42.97 16.92 9.93
N PHE A 7 -43.44 17.04 11.18
CA PHE A 7 -42.57 16.96 12.35
C PHE A 7 -41.96 15.56 12.53
N SER A 8 -42.73 14.49 12.26
CA SER A 8 -42.22 13.12 12.28
C SER A 8 -41.16 12.84 11.20
N ILE A 9 -41.29 13.42 10.00
CA ILE A 9 -40.30 13.27 8.92
C ILE A 9 -38.99 13.99 9.27
N VAL A 10 -39.06 15.19 9.85
CA VAL A 10 -37.87 15.94 10.30
C VAL A 10 -37.16 15.22 11.45
N LEU A 11 -37.91 14.62 12.38
CA LEU A 11 -37.33 13.88 13.50
C LEU A 11 -36.63 12.59 13.05
N PHE A 12 -37.20 11.89 12.05
CA PHE A 12 -36.58 10.67 11.50
C PHE A 12 -35.33 10.98 10.66
N ALA A 13 -35.33 12.10 9.93
CA ALA A 13 -34.16 12.57 9.19
C ALA A 13 -33.00 13.02 10.10
N ALA A 14 -33.28 13.46 11.33
CA ALA A 14 -32.24 13.83 12.30
C ALA A 14 -31.57 12.61 12.96
N THR A 15 -32.18 11.42 12.94
CA THR A 15 -31.62 10.21 13.57
C THR A 15 -30.69 9.39 12.68
N SER A 16 -30.55 9.73 11.39
CA SER A 16 -29.58 9.07 10.51
C SER A 16 -28.18 9.66 10.65
N ALA A 17 -27.74 9.95 11.87
CA ALA A 17 -26.31 10.06 12.12
C ALA A 17 -25.73 8.68 11.80
N VAL A 18 -24.98 8.58 10.70
CA VAL A 18 -24.28 7.37 10.32
C VAL A 18 -23.25 7.12 11.42
N VAL A 19 -23.65 6.35 12.44
CA VAL A 19 -22.72 5.78 13.40
C VAL A 19 -21.90 4.81 12.58
N GLN A 20 -20.77 5.28 12.06
CA GLN A 20 -19.75 4.39 11.56
C GLN A 20 -19.27 3.61 12.77
N ALA A 21 -19.78 2.38 12.90
CA ALA A 21 -19.37 1.48 13.95
C ALA A 21 -17.86 1.34 13.86
N GLN A 22 -17.17 1.72 14.92
CA GLN A 22 -15.73 1.48 15.06
C GLN A 22 -15.53 -0.03 14.99
N VAL A 23 -14.85 -0.48 13.94
CA VAL A 23 -14.62 -1.91 13.73
C VAL A 23 -13.39 -2.29 14.54
N PHE A 24 -13.63 -2.92 15.68
CA PHE A 24 -12.58 -3.58 16.45
C PHE A 24 -12.43 -5.01 15.94
N GLU A 25 -11.20 -5.41 15.67
CA GLU A 25 -10.86 -6.71 15.12
C GLU A 25 -9.89 -7.44 16.05
N PRO A 26 -10.03 -8.75 16.27
CA PRO A 26 -9.05 -9.52 17.02
C PRO A 26 -7.64 -9.35 16.42
N GLY A 27 -6.63 -9.27 17.28
CA GLY A 27 -5.26 -9.03 16.84
C GLY A 27 -4.29 -8.90 18.01
N TYR A 28 -3.09 -8.40 17.71
CA TYR A 28 -2.12 -8.05 18.74
C TYR A 28 -1.33 -6.79 18.39
N LEU A 29 -0.85 -6.12 19.43
CA LEU A 29 0.11 -5.04 19.35
C LEU A 29 1.45 -5.53 19.90
N VAL A 30 2.54 -5.16 19.25
CA VAL A 30 3.89 -5.28 19.82
C VAL A 30 4.33 -3.88 20.22
N THR A 31 4.59 -3.67 21.50
CA THR A 31 5.02 -2.36 22.04
C THR A 31 6.49 -2.07 21.72
N SER A 32 6.91 -0.82 21.94
CA SER A 32 8.31 -0.38 21.79
C SER A 32 9.29 -1.11 22.72
N THR A 33 8.82 -1.66 23.85
CA THR A 33 9.62 -2.52 24.76
C THR A 33 9.72 -3.97 24.27
N GLY A 34 8.89 -4.37 23.32
CA GLY A 34 8.81 -5.75 22.81
C GLY A 34 7.70 -6.58 23.43
N ASP A 35 6.90 -6.03 24.35
CA ASP A 35 5.75 -6.74 24.92
C ASP A 35 4.64 -6.90 23.89
N THR A 36 4.10 -8.10 23.79
CA THR A 36 2.98 -8.43 22.90
C THR A 36 1.67 -8.40 23.68
N LEU A 37 0.73 -7.54 23.27
CA LEU A 37 -0.59 -7.37 23.85
C LEU A 37 -1.64 -7.95 22.91
N SER A 38 -2.25 -9.07 23.29
CA SER A 38 -3.33 -9.71 22.52
C SER A 38 -4.70 -9.18 22.94
N GLY A 39 -5.55 -8.83 21.97
CA GLY A 39 -6.87 -8.28 22.23
C GLY A 39 -7.58 -7.90 20.93
N GLU A 40 -8.30 -6.79 20.95
CA GLU A 40 -8.94 -6.21 19.78
C GLU A 40 -8.33 -4.85 19.45
N VAL A 41 -7.98 -4.65 18.19
CA VAL A 41 -7.41 -3.42 17.65
C VAL A 41 -8.43 -2.76 16.75
N GLU A 42 -8.56 -1.43 16.83
CA GLU A 42 -9.41 -0.66 15.91
C GLU A 42 -8.84 -0.74 14.49
N ASN A 43 -9.62 -1.32 13.56
CA ASN A 43 -9.32 -1.33 12.13
C ASN A 43 -10.07 -0.16 11.46
N ALA A 44 -9.42 1.00 11.40
CA ALA A 44 -10.03 2.22 10.86
C ALA A 44 -9.81 2.40 9.35
N PHE A 45 -9.32 1.37 8.63
CA PHE A 45 -8.97 1.44 7.21
C PHE A 45 -8.20 2.72 6.85
N TRP A 46 -7.12 2.98 7.59
CA TRP A 46 -6.46 4.27 7.53
C TRP A 46 -5.97 4.59 6.11
N SER A 47 -6.45 5.71 5.54
CA SER A 47 -5.96 6.25 4.27
C SER A 47 -4.62 6.98 4.39
N ASN A 48 -4.19 7.22 5.63
CA ASN A 48 -2.95 7.87 6.04
C ASN A 48 -2.32 7.06 7.17
N PRO A 49 -1.00 7.05 7.38
CA PRO A 49 -0.40 6.26 8.45
C PRO A 49 -0.98 6.65 9.81
N ALA A 50 -1.42 5.63 10.56
CA ALA A 50 -2.03 5.85 11.86
C ALA A 50 -1.02 6.51 12.80
N LYS A 51 -1.38 7.66 13.37
CA LYS A 51 -0.59 8.30 14.45
C LYS A 51 -0.97 7.76 15.83
N ILE A 52 -2.19 7.25 15.92
CA ILE A 52 -2.84 6.80 17.15
C ILE A 52 -3.57 5.49 16.81
N VAL A 53 -3.44 4.51 17.70
CA VAL A 53 -4.06 3.19 17.58
C VAL A 53 -4.85 2.92 18.86
N ARG A 54 -6.11 2.51 18.70
CA ARG A 54 -7.00 2.18 19.80
C ARG A 54 -7.09 0.68 19.98
N TYR A 55 -7.02 0.24 21.24
CA TYR A 55 -6.91 -1.15 21.61
C TYR A 55 -7.75 -1.43 22.85
N ARG A 56 -8.32 -2.63 22.93
CA ARG A 56 -8.96 -3.14 24.16
C ARG A 56 -8.67 -4.62 24.30
N THR A 57 -8.55 -5.10 25.53
CA THR A 57 -8.28 -6.53 25.77
C THR A 57 -9.45 -7.41 25.32
N THR A 58 -10.68 -6.98 25.58
CA THR A 58 -11.91 -7.62 25.10
C THR A 58 -12.98 -6.57 24.82
N ALA A 59 -14.09 -6.97 24.19
CA ALA A 59 -15.19 -6.07 23.83
C ALA A 59 -15.75 -5.20 24.97
N HIS A 60 -15.65 -5.68 26.23
CA HIS A 60 -16.18 -4.98 27.42
C HIS A 60 -15.13 -4.16 28.19
N HIS A 61 -13.85 -4.26 27.82
CA HIS A 61 -12.81 -3.50 28.52
C HIS A 61 -12.73 -2.05 28.01
N PRO A 62 -12.33 -1.10 28.87
CA PRO A 62 -12.05 0.27 28.44
C PRO A 62 -11.00 0.31 27.33
N ILE A 63 -11.20 1.20 26.37
CA ILE A 63 -10.28 1.40 25.25
C ILE A 63 -9.03 2.13 25.75
N LYS A 64 -7.86 1.55 25.46
CA LYS A 64 -6.55 2.16 25.61
C LYS A 64 -6.08 2.72 24.27
N THR A 65 -5.27 3.77 24.33
CA THR A 65 -4.77 4.48 23.16
C THR A 65 -3.25 4.45 23.17
N TYR A 66 -2.65 4.07 22.06
CA TYR A 66 -1.20 4.03 21.85
C TYR A 66 -0.83 4.98 20.71
N SER A 67 0.21 5.79 20.87
CA SER A 67 0.79 6.50 19.74
C SER A 67 1.65 5.56 18.89
N ALA A 68 1.80 5.86 17.60
CA ALA A 68 2.54 5.02 16.66
C ALA A 68 3.97 4.69 17.14
N ASN A 69 4.66 5.66 17.73
CA ASN A 69 6.03 5.51 18.27
C ASN A 69 6.12 4.65 19.54
N GLN A 70 4.99 4.30 20.17
CA GLN A 70 4.94 3.35 21.29
C GLN A 70 4.78 1.91 20.79
N LEU A 71 4.65 1.72 19.49
CA LEU A 71 4.40 0.43 18.86
C LEU A 71 5.58 0.06 17.96
N ARG A 72 5.89 -1.22 17.88
CA ARG A 72 6.76 -1.83 16.87
C ARG A 72 5.95 -2.44 15.75
N ALA A 73 4.85 -3.12 16.08
CA ALA A 73 4.01 -3.79 15.10
C ALA A 73 2.56 -3.91 15.56
N ILE A 74 1.67 -4.13 14.59
CA ILE A 74 0.23 -4.37 14.76
C ILE A 74 -0.13 -5.49 13.82
N ALA A 75 -0.71 -6.56 14.32
CA ALA A 75 -1.26 -7.62 13.47
C ALA A 75 -2.75 -7.77 13.74
N LEU A 76 -3.53 -7.86 12.67
CA LEU A 76 -4.97 -8.07 12.71
C LEU A 76 -5.30 -9.49 12.26
N ALA A 77 -6.45 -10.03 12.70
CA ALA A 77 -6.89 -11.38 12.36
C ALA A 77 -7.19 -11.57 10.86
N SER A 78 -7.44 -10.48 10.13
CA SER A 78 -7.54 -10.39 8.67
C SER A 78 -6.23 -10.73 7.96
N GLY A 79 -5.12 -10.77 8.69
CA GLY A 79 -3.79 -10.98 8.14
C GLY A 79 -3.06 -9.69 7.79
N ARG A 80 -3.67 -8.52 7.97
CA ARG A 80 -3.00 -7.23 7.83
C ARG A 80 -1.95 -7.07 8.94
N LEU A 81 -0.72 -6.75 8.53
CA LEU A 81 0.40 -6.49 9.42
C LEU A 81 0.91 -5.07 9.17
N LEU A 82 1.01 -4.25 10.23
CA LEU A 82 1.67 -2.95 10.18
C LEU A 82 2.92 -2.98 11.03
N ARG A 83 3.94 -2.23 10.62
CA ARG A 83 5.22 -2.13 11.32
C ARG A 83 5.69 -0.69 11.39
N TYR A 84 6.18 -0.29 12.56
CA TYR A 84 6.73 1.03 12.78
C TYR A 84 8.17 1.06 12.27
N GLU A 85 8.41 1.89 11.26
CA GLU A 85 9.71 1.96 10.58
C GLU A 85 10.12 3.41 10.30
N LEU A 86 11.44 3.64 10.26
CA LEU A 86 12.04 4.90 9.83
C LEU A 86 12.36 4.80 8.32
N LEU A 87 11.59 5.52 7.50
CA LEU A 87 11.63 5.41 6.05
C LEU A 87 12.02 6.74 5.38
N PRO A 88 12.74 6.73 4.25
CA PRO A 88 12.99 7.92 3.46
C PRO A 88 11.73 8.29 2.68
N LEU A 89 10.90 9.18 3.22
CA LEU A 89 9.55 9.46 2.72
C LEU A 89 9.48 10.80 1.97
N ASP A 90 9.05 10.79 0.70
CA ASP A 90 8.86 11.98 -0.13
C ASP A 90 7.51 12.65 0.11
N ARG A 91 7.47 13.61 1.04
CA ARG A 91 6.25 14.36 1.36
C ARG A 91 5.85 15.39 0.29
N GLY A 92 6.67 15.57 -0.74
CA GLY A 92 6.39 16.48 -1.86
C GLY A 92 5.60 15.82 -2.99
N ALA A 93 5.41 14.50 -2.94
CA ALA A 93 4.68 13.77 -3.97
C ALA A 93 3.19 14.16 -4.00
N GLN A 94 2.62 14.23 -5.19
CA GLN A 94 1.23 14.64 -5.40
C GLN A 94 0.62 13.93 -6.59
N THR A 95 -0.64 13.51 -6.45
CA THR A 95 -1.46 12.91 -7.52
C THR A 95 -2.74 13.72 -7.77
N ASP A 96 -3.13 14.63 -6.86
CA ASP A 96 -4.25 15.56 -7.05
C ASP A 96 -3.91 16.63 -8.10
N ILE A 97 -4.65 16.62 -9.21
CA ILE A 97 -4.54 17.54 -10.34
C ILE A 97 -4.58 19.02 -9.89
N HIS A 98 -5.33 19.33 -8.83
CA HIS A 98 -5.49 20.69 -8.35
C HIS A 98 -4.32 21.19 -7.49
N ARG A 99 -3.42 20.29 -7.08
CA ARG A 99 -2.29 20.56 -6.18
C ARG A 99 -0.95 20.25 -6.82
N LEU A 100 -0.92 19.97 -8.12
CA LEU A 100 0.31 19.55 -8.79
C LEU A 100 1.39 20.63 -8.76
N PRO A 101 2.64 20.25 -8.46
CA PRO A 101 3.75 21.17 -8.53
C PRO A 101 4.11 21.53 -9.97
N LYS A 102 4.77 22.68 -10.14
CA LYS A 102 5.43 23.05 -11.41
C LYS A 102 6.83 22.44 -11.46
N GLY A 103 7.04 21.55 -12.41
CA GLY A 103 8.28 20.78 -12.53
C GLY A 103 8.34 19.59 -11.56
N LEU A 104 9.31 18.72 -11.81
CA LEU A 104 9.58 17.55 -10.99
C LEU A 104 10.54 17.95 -9.84
N PHE A 105 10.11 17.78 -8.61
CA PHE A 105 10.98 17.92 -7.43
C PHE A 105 10.72 16.80 -6.41
N TYR A 106 11.63 16.67 -5.45
CA TYR A 106 11.65 15.65 -4.42
C TYR A 106 11.82 16.32 -3.05
N GLN A 107 11.03 15.92 -2.06
CA GLN A 107 11.14 16.35 -0.66
C GLN A 107 11.27 15.14 0.27
N GLN A 108 12.17 14.24 -0.10
CA GLN A 108 12.46 13.04 0.66
C GLN A 108 13.20 13.38 1.96
N ARG A 109 12.69 12.87 3.08
CA ARG A 109 13.35 12.98 4.39
C ARG A 109 13.06 11.74 5.23
N PRO A 110 13.96 11.35 6.16
CA PRO A 110 13.65 10.30 7.13
C PRO A 110 12.41 10.66 7.95
N ASP A 111 11.45 9.74 8.01
CA ASP A 111 10.21 9.91 8.77
C ASP A 111 9.77 8.56 9.36
N SER A 112 9.18 8.59 10.54
CA SER A 112 8.74 7.37 11.22
C SER A 112 7.25 7.16 11.06
N VAL A 113 6.87 6.01 10.52
CA VAL A 113 5.48 5.69 10.17
C VAL A 113 5.13 4.24 10.52
N LEU A 114 3.85 3.99 10.81
CA LEU A 114 3.29 2.65 10.77
C LEU A 114 2.97 2.32 9.31
N ALA A 115 3.83 1.53 8.68
CA ALA A 115 3.69 1.09 7.29
C ALA A 115 3.02 -0.28 7.22
N ASP A 116 2.25 -0.53 6.16
CA ASP A 116 1.73 -1.86 5.86
C ASP A 116 2.88 -2.76 5.40
N VAL A 117 3.00 -3.93 6.02
CA VAL A 117 3.96 -4.95 5.62
C VAL A 117 3.31 -5.77 4.51
N LEU A 118 3.88 -5.76 3.32
CA LEU A 118 3.36 -6.52 2.17
C LEU A 118 4.12 -7.84 2.03
N ILE A 119 5.44 -7.78 2.23
CA ILE A 119 6.33 -8.94 2.29
C ILE A 119 7.29 -8.78 3.47
N ASP A 120 7.36 -9.82 4.29
CA ASP A 120 8.29 -9.95 5.41
C ASP A 120 9.24 -11.14 5.16
N GLY A 121 10.55 -10.88 5.27
CA GLY A 121 11.58 -11.86 4.98
C GLY A 121 12.93 -11.19 4.70
N PRO A 122 13.87 -11.90 4.05
CA PRO A 122 15.18 -11.34 3.71
C PRO A 122 15.08 -10.10 2.81
N THR A 123 14.06 -10.06 1.94
CA THR A 123 13.67 -8.87 1.19
C THR A 123 12.33 -8.36 1.72
N PHE A 124 12.32 -7.12 2.22
CA PHE A 124 11.13 -6.46 2.73
C PHE A 124 10.44 -5.67 1.62
N LEU A 125 9.12 -5.70 1.61
CA LEU A 125 8.28 -4.77 0.86
C LEU A 125 7.26 -4.16 1.82
N LEU A 126 7.26 -2.83 1.92
CA LEU A 126 6.30 -2.08 2.71
C LEU A 126 5.47 -1.16 1.81
N GLY A 127 4.22 -0.91 2.21
CA GLY A 127 3.30 0.03 1.58
C GLY A 127 2.93 1.17 2.53
N VAL A 128 2.84 2.39 2.01
CA VAL A 128 2.36 3.57 2.74
C VAL A 128 1.48 4.38 1.79
N THR A 129 0.27 4.72 2.22
CA THR A 129 -0.54 5.73 1.52
C THR A 129 -0.50 7.03 2.32
N LEU A 130 -0.03 8.11 1.71
CA LEU A 130 0.06 9.43 2.34
C LEU A 130 -0.65 10.46 1.46
N ASP A 131 -1.69 11.09 2.00
CA ASP A 131 -2.51 12.10 1.33
C ASP A 131 -3.04 11.64 -0.04
N GLY A 132 -3.35 10.33 -0.16
CA GLY A 132 -3.83 9.70 -1.38
C GLY A 132 -2.73 9.32 -2.38
N VAL A 133 -1.46 9.46 -2.02
CA VAL A 133 -0.30 9.05 -2.81
C VAL A 133 0.23 7.72 -2.29
N HIS A 134 0.45 6.75 -3.16
CA HIS A 134 1.05 5.47 -2.80
C HIS A 134 2.58 5.52 -2.83
N HIS A 135 3.18 5.03 -1.76
CA HIS A 135 4.62 4.81 -1.61
C HIS A 135 4.87 3.33 -1.35
N TYR A 136 5.84 2.76 -2.06
CA TYR A 136 6.35 1.42 -1.80
C TYR A 136 7.81 1.52 -1.39
N PHE A 137 8.20 0.71 -0.41
CA PHE A 137 9.56 0.66 0.10
C PHE A 137 10.09 -0.74 -0.02
N ILE A 138 11.21 -0.91 -0.73
CA ILE A 138 11.90 -2.20 -0.83
C ILE A 138 13.23 -2.12 -0.10
N ARG A 139 13.55 -3.19 0.64
CA ARG A 139 14.88 -3.35 1.25
C ARG A 139 15.36 -4.78 1.09
N ARG A 140 16.51 -4.92 0.43
CA ARG A 140 17.30 -6.15 0.35
C ARG A 140 18.30 -6.23 1.51
N PRO A 141 18.89 -7.42 1.78
CA PRO A 141 20.04 -7.52 2.67
C PRO A 141 21.13 -6.55 2.24
N GLU A 142 21.73 -5.85 3.21
CA GLU A 142 22.86 -4.92 3.01
C GLU A 142 22.59 -3.73 2.07
N LYS A 143 21.35 -3.51 1.65
CA LYS A 143 20.94 -2.33 0.87
C LYS A 143 20.08 -1.40 1.73
N PRO A 144 20.17 -0.07 1.51
CA PRO A 144 19.24 0.86 2.14
C PRO A 144 17.82 0.66 1.58
N TRP A 145 16.85 1.27 2.26
CA TRP A 145 15.50 1.40 1.73
C TRP A 145 15.50 2.15 0.40
N LEU A 146 14.85 1.57 -0.60
CA LEU A 146 14.48 2.24 -1.83
C LEU A 146 13.01 2.64 -1.75
N GLU A 147 12.73 3.94 -1.78
CA GLU A 147 11.38 4.47 -1.97
C GLU A 147 11.03 4.54 -3.45
N MET A 148 9.81 4.12 -3.78
CA MET A 148 9.16 4.40 -5.05
C MET A 148 7.80 5.03 -4.78
N THR A 149 7.41 6.02 -5.58
CA THR A 149 6.22 6.84 -5.29
C THR A 149 5.49 7.25 -6.55
N GLU A 150 4.16 7.21 -6.53
CA GLU A 150 3.34 7.85 -7.55
C GLU A 150 3.50 9.36 -7.52
N ARG A 151 3.64 9.99 -8.69
CA ARG A 151 3.73 11.45 -8.74
C ARG A 151 3.32 11.99 -10.08
N LEU A 152 2.57 13.08 -10.06
CA LEU A 152 2.23 13.88 -11.21
C LEU A 152 2.82 15.28 -11.05
N TYR A 153 3.12 15.95 -12.16
CA TYR A 153 3.59 17.34 -12.14
C TYR A 153 3.15 18.11 -13.39
N ILE A 154 3.16 19.44 -13.31
CA ILE A 154 2.91 20.31 -14.46
C ILE A 154 4.25 20.63 -15.11
N ARG A 155 4.40 20.34 -16.40
CA ARG A 155 5.63 20.66 -17.14
C ARG A 155 5.84 22.18 -17.21
N ASN A 156 7.04 22.67 -16.87
CA ASN A 156 7.34 24.10 -16.92
C ASN A 156 7.00 24.71 -18.30
N GLY A 157 6.24 25.81 -18.28
CA GLY A 157 5.83 26.53 -19.48
C GLY A 157 4.66 25.90 -20.27
N LYS A 158 4.07 24.78 -19.81
CA LYS A 158 2.90 24.15 -20.45
C LYS A 158 1.91 23.67 -19.40
N SER A 159 0.61 23.85 -19.62
CA SER A 159 -0.45 23.27 -18.77
C SER A 159 -0.65 21.77 -19.03
N GLN A 160 0.43 21.02 -19.16
CA GLN A 160 0.43 19.58 -19.40
C GLN A 160 0.80 18.85 -18.10
N VAL A 161 -0.08 17.96 -17.66
CA VAL A 161 0.18 17.01 -16.58
C VAL A 161 1.09 15.91 -17.12
N MET A 162 2.18 15.67 -16.42
CA MET A 162 3.17 14.65 -16.72
C MET A 162 3.23 13.65 -15.58
N ASP A 163 3.45 12.39 -15.91
CA ASP A 163 3.82 11.36 -14.95
C ASP A 163 5.30 11.52 -14.61
N GLY A 164 5.62 11.64 -13.32
CA GLY A 164 6.98 11.68 -12.81
C GLY A 164 7.41 10.38 -12.13
N ASN A 165 6.56 9.35 -12.12
CA ASN A 165 6.87 8.09 -11.49
C ASN A 165 7.97 7.35 -12.29
N ASN A 166 9.18 7.35 -11.72
CA ASN A 166 10.37 6.75 -12.34
C ASN A 166 10.74 5.39 -11.74
N TYR A 167 9.79 4.70 -11.09
CA TYR A 167 10.04 3.46 -10.37
C TYR A 167 10.70 2.37 -11.24
N LEU A 168 10.35 2.27 -12.53
CA LEU A 168 10.94 1.26 -13.42
C LEU A 168 12.46 1.43 -13.54
N ASN A 169 12.93 2.66 -13.74
CA ASN A 169 14.37 2.91 -13.83
C ASN A 169 15.07 2.72 -12.47
N GLN A 170 14.40 3.08 -11.36
CA GLN A 170 14.92 2.84 -10.01
C GLN A 170 15.07 1.33 -9.74
N LEU A 171 14.04 0.55 -10.04
CA LEU A 171 14.02 -0.90 -9.86
C LEU A 171 15.02 -1.60 -10.79
N GLN A 172 15.19 -1.12 -12.02
CA GLN A 172 16.19 -1.67 -12.94
C GLN A 172 17.61 -1.55 -12.37
N LEU A 173 17.94 -0.40 -11.78
CA LEU A 173 19.23 -0.20 -11.12
C LEU A 173 19.34 -1.02 -9.82
N TYR A 174 18.24 -1.13 -9.07
CA TYR A 174 18.20 -1.83 -7.79
C TYR A 174 18.30 -3.36 -7.93
N PHE A 175 17.81 -3.90 -9.03
CA PHE A 175 17.81 -5.33 -9.38
C PHE A 175 18.67 -5.64 -10.61
N ILE A 176 19.69 -4.83 -10.89
CA ILE A 176 20.58 -5.02 -12.06
C ILE A 176 21.29 -6.37 -12.07
N ASP A 177 21.42 -6.99 -10.89
CA ASP A 177 22.03 -8.30 -10.65
C ASP A 177 21.05 -9.48 -10.82
N CYS A 178 19.78 -9.23 -11.16
CA CYS A 178 18.73 -10.25 -11.32
C CYS A 178 18.00 -10.16 -12.68
N PRO A 179 18.49 -10.87 -13.71
CA PRO A 179 17.89 -10.86 -15.05
C PRO A 179 16.41 -11.28 -15.09
N GLU A 180 16.00 -12.21 -14.23
CA GLU A 180 14.62 -12.69 -14.12
C GLU A 180 13.67 -11.56 -13.70
N VAL A 181 14.07 -10.77 -12.70
CA VAL A 181 13.32 -9.60 -12.26
C VAL A 181 13.29 -8.53 -13.34
N LEU A 182 14.42 -8.28 -14.02
CA LEU A 182 14.49 -7.31 -15.12
C LEU A 182 13.54 -7.67 -16.28
N ALA A 183 13.40 -8.97 -16.60
CA ALA A 183 12.47 -9.43 -17.63
C ALA A 183 11.01 -9.17 -17.25
N GLN A 184 10.64 -9.32 -15.97
CA GLN A 184 9.29 -9.05 -15.48
C GLN A 184 9.01 -7.54 -15.30
N LEU A 185 10.03 -6.76 -14.96
CA LEU A 185 9.92 -5.35 -14.61
C LEU A 185 9.25 -4.52 -15.71
N ALA A 186 9.54 -4.78 -16.98
CA ALA A 186 8.98 -4.07 -18.13
C ALA A 186 7.43 -4.09 -18.22
N HIS A 187 6.80 -5.04 -17.53
CA HIS A 187 5.35 -5.24 -17.52
C HIS A 187 4.74 -5.11 -16.12
N THR A 188 5.54 -4.76 -15.12
CA THR A 188 5.08 -4.68 -13.74
C THR A 188 4.37 -3.35 -13.51
N PRO A 189 3.05 -3.32 -13.24
CA PRO A 189 2.35 -2.07 -12.95
C PRO A 189 2.74 -1.54 -11.57
N PHE A 190 2.68 -0.21 -11.40
CA PHE A 190 2.85 0.44 -10.10
C PHE A 190 1.62 0.23 -9.21
N THR A 191 1.46 -1.00 -8.72
CA THR A 191 0.37 -1.42 -7.84
C THR A 191 0.94 -2.36 -6.80
N GLU A 192 0.23 -2.52 -5.69
CA GLU A 192 0.64 -3.40 -4.59
C GLU A 192 0.89 -4.83 -5.08
N ALA A 193 -0.08 -5.41 -5.80
CA ALA A 193 0.06 -6.73 -6.41
C ALA A 193 1.24 -6.82 -7.39
N GLY A 194 1.49 -5.78 -8.20
CA GLY A 194 2.63 -5.73 -9.12
C GLY A 194 3.97 -5.73 -8.38
N MET A 195 4.10 -4.92 -7.32
CA MET A 195 5.29 -4.85 -6.49
C MET A 195 5.54 -6.15 -5.72
N ILE A 196 4.49 -6.75 -5.16
CA ILE A 196 4.57 -8.05 -4.49
C ILE A 196 5.10 -9.12 -5.45
N ALA A 197 4.50 -9.22 -6.65
CA ALA A 197 4.90 -10.20 -7.64
C ALA A 197 6.37 -10.03 -8.06
N LEU A 198 6.84 -8.78 -8.22
CA LEU A 198 8.23 -8.50 -8.58
C LEU A 198 9.20 -8.95 -7.49
N VAL A 199 8.93 -8.60 -6.22
CA VAL A 199 9.78 -8.96 -5.08
C VAL A 199 9.77 -10.48 -4.83
N GLN A 200 8.62 -11.14 -5.01
CA GLN A 200 8.54 -12.59 -4.95
C GLN A 200 9.43 -13.26 -5.99
N THR A 201 9.42 -12.77 -7.24
CA THR A 201 10.32 -13.27 -8.30
C THR A 201 11.78 -13.14 -7.90
N TYR A 202 12.19 -11.99 -7.34
CA TYR A 202 13.54 -11.80 -6.84
C TYR A 202 13.91 -12.85 -5.78
N THR A 203 13.06 -13.01 -4.76
CA THR A 203 13.33 -13.95 -3.66
C THR A 203 13.33 -15.41 -4.09
N GLY A 204 12.46 -15.79 -5.03
CA GLY A 204 12.44 -17.15 -5.58
C GLY A 204 13.69 -17.50 -6.39
N ALA A 205 14.29 -16.50 -7.07
CA ALA A 205 15.49 -16.71 -7.87
C ALA A 205 16.80 -16.73 -7.05
N TYR A 206 16.92 -15.88 -6.03
CA TYR A 206 18.20 -15.66 -5.32
C TYR A 206 18.23 -16.18 -3.88
N MET A 207 17.08 -16.51 -3.28
CA MET A 207 16.97 -16.92 -1.88
C MET A 207 16.14 -18.22 -1.72
N PRO A 208 16.41 -19.29 -2.50
CA PRO A 208 15.58 -20.50 -2.47
C PRO A 208 15.65 -21.27 -1.15
N ASN A 209 16.68 -21.03 -0.32
CA ASN A 209 16.93 -21.75 0.93
C ASN A 209 16.64 -20.92 2.18
N GLU A 210 16.31 -19.64 2.05
CA GLU A 210 15.91 -18.82 3.19
C GLU A 210 14.43 -19.05 3.53
N LEU A 211 14.06 -18.82 4.79
CA LEU A 211 12.69 -18.97 5.26
C LEU A 211 11.74 -18.24 4.29
N GLN A 212 10.75 -18.96 3.78
CA GLN A 212 9.81 -18.42 2.79
C GLN A 212 9.24 -17.09 3.26
N ASN A 213 9.33 -16.10 2.38
CA ASN A 213 8.69 -14.80 2.57
C ASN A 213 7.24 -14.97 2.99
N ARG A 214 6.86 -14.25 4.05
CA ARG A 214 5.46 -14.16 4.46
C ARG A 214 4.83 -12.98 3.74
N VAL A 215 3.77 -13.28 3.00
CA VAL A 215 3.00 -12.27 2.27
C VAL A 215 1.81 -11.91 3.13
N TYR A 216 1.70 -10.64 3.51
CA TYR A 216 0.60 -10.11 4.31
C TYR A 216 -0.25 -9.20 3.42
N TYR A 217 -0.77 -9.80 2.36
CA TYR A 217 -1.63 -9.13 1.40
C TYR A 217 -2.99 -9.81 1.38
N GLU A 218 -4.01 -9.08 1.79
CA GLU A 218 -5.37 -9.44 1.42
C GLU A 218 -5.70 -8.62 0.17
N PRO A 219 -5.87 -9.24 -1.02
CA PRO A 219 -6.26 -8.49 -2.20
C PRO A 219 -7.52 -7.73 -1.85
N GLU A 220 -7.49 -6.41 -1.99
CA GLU A 220 -8.65 -5.56 -1.81
C GLU A 220 -9.75 -6.23 -2.64
N LYS A 221 -10.73 -6.84 -1.97
CA LYS A 221 -11.71 -7.71 -2.63
C LYS A 221 -12.39 -6.84 -3.64
N ALA A 222 -11.99 -6.96 -4.91
CA ALA A 222 -12.27 -6.00 -5.97
C ALA A 222 -13.70 -5.52 -5.79
N GLY A 223 -13.86 -4.35 -5.16
CA GLY A 223 -15.13 -3.98 -4.58
C GLY A 223 -16.09 -4.00 -5.76
N ARG A 224 -17.11 -4.87 -5.73
CA ARG A 224 -18.05 -5.09 -6.85
C ARG A 224 -18.27 -3.73 -7.48
N LEU A 225 -17.69 -3.50 -8.68
CA LEU A 225 -17.63 -2.19 -9.32
C LEU A 225 -19.03 -1.60 -9.22
N ARG A 226 -19.26 -0.72 -8.25
CA ARG A 226 -20.55 -0.09 -8.06
C ARG A 226 -20.57 0.98 -9.13
N THR A 227 -21.10 0.62 -10.30
CA THR A 227 -21.37 1.56 -11.36
C THR A 227 -22.39 2.56 -10.82
N THR A 228 -21.92 3.68 -10.29
CA THR A 228 -22.80 4.77 -9.85
C THR A 228 -23.32 5.45 -11.11
N ILE A 229 -24.54 5.11 -11.52
CA ILE A 229 -25.24 5.80 -12.61
C ILE A 229 -25.83 7.07 -12.01
N SER A 230 -25.15 8.20 -12.20
CA SER A 230 -25.67 9.51 -11.82
C SER A 230 -26.52 10.06 -12.98
N ALA A 231 -27.84 10.15 -12.78
CA ALA A 231 -28.74 10.85 -13.70
C ALA A 231 -29.05 12.24 -13.13
N GLY A 232 -28.80 13.30 -13.91
CA GLY A 232 -29.11 14.68 -13.53
C GLY A 232 -29.55 15.48 -14.75
N VAL A 233 -30.45 16.44 -14.55
CA VAL A 233 -30.91 17.35 -15.60
C VAL A 233 -29.81 18.38 -15.87
N LEU A 234 -29.11 18.24 -16.99
CA LEU A 234 -28.13 19.20 -17.49
C LEU A 234 -28.80 20.13 -18.50
N VAL A 235 -29.07 21.38 -18.11
CA VAL A 235 -29.47 22.44 -19.04
C VAL A 235 -28.19 23.13 -19.52
N GLY A 236 -27.69 22.71 -20.69
CA GLY A 236 -26.52 23.32 -21.35
C GLY A 236 -25.76 22.34 -22.24
N GLY A 237 -25.49 22.73 -23.48
CA GLY A 237 -24.75 21.91 -24.43
C GLY A 237 -23.27 21.82 -24.09
N ARG A 238 -22.80 20.64 -23.68
CA ARG A 238 -21.37 20.29 -23.63
C ARG A 238 -21.13 18.99 -24.37
N PHE A 239 -20.21 19.01 -25.33
CA PHE A 239 -19.67 17.81 -25.96
C PHE A 239 -18.62 17.21 -25.03
N ASN A 240 -18.99 16.17 -24.28
CA ASN A 240 -18.03 15.33 -23.57
C ASN A 240 -17.78 14.07 -24.40
N SER A 241 -16.54 13.85 -24.83
CA SER A 241 -16.14 12.57 -25.41
C SER A 241 -15.62 11.66 -24.31
N HIS A 242 -16.39 10.64 -23.94
CA HIS A 242 -15.89 9.59 -23.06
C HIS A 242 -15.27 8.47 -23.91
N ARG A 243 -13.94 8.30 -23.83
CA ARG A 243 -13.30 7.06 -24.29
C ARG A 243 -13.27 6.09 -23.13
N LEU A 244 -14.17 5.12 -23.15
CA LEU A 244 -14.09 3.95 -22.29
C LEU A 244 -12.90 3.11 -22.76
N LYS A 245 -11.82 3.11 -22.00
CA LYS A 245 -10.80 2.06 -22.12
C LYS A 245 -11.32 0.85 -21.35
N THR A 246 -11.74 -0.18 -22.08
CA THR A 246 -11.93 -1.50 -21.49
C THR A 246 -10.54 -1.98 -21.07
N THR A 247 -10.27 -1.97 -19.77
CA THR A 247 -9.15 -2.73 -19.22
C THR A 247 -9.57 -4.18 -19.34
N GLN A 248 -9.10 -4.83 -20.40
CA GLN A 248 -9.28 -6.27 -20.58
C GLN A 248 -8.68 -6.91 -19.34
N ALA A 249 -9.51 -7.53 -18.49
CA ALA A 249 -9.04 -8.33 -17.38
C ALA A 249 -8.12 -9.39 -17.98
N LEU A 250 -6.82 -9.25 -17.75
CA LEU A 250 -5.83 -10.25 -18.10
C LEU A 250 -6.26 -11.52 -17.39
N GLY A 251 -6.72 -12.47 -18.19
CA GLY A 251 -7.21 -13.75 -17.71
C GLY A 251 -6.16 -14.42 -16.85
N LEU A 252 -6.64 -15.14 -15.84
CA LEU A 252 -5.88 -16.18 -15.17
C LEU A 252 -5.29 -17.12 -16.24
N SER A 253 -4.05 -16.87 -16.63
CA SER A 253 -3.20 -17.87 -17.25
C SER A 253 -2.87 -18.88 -16.17
N ALA A 254 -3.47 -20.07 -16.31
CA ALA A 254 -3.18 -21.24 -15.50
C ALA A 254 -1.67 -21.41 -15.32
N LEU A 255 -1.25 -21.54 -14.06
CA LEU A 255 0.07 -22.02 -13.64
C LEU A 255 0.33 -23.39 -14.30
N ARG A 256 0.94 -23.37 -15.48
CA ARG A 256 1.62 -24.53 -16.05
C ARG A 256 2.97 -24.63 -15.35
N CYS A 257 3.04 -25.50 -14.35
CA CYS A 257 4.30 -25.99 -13.81
C CYS A 257 5.00 -26.77 -14.92
N LYS A 258 5.87 -26.10 -15.69
CA LYS A 258 6.78 -26.77 -16.61
C LYS A 258 8.13 -26.85 -15.91
N ALA A 259 8.33 -27.97 -15.22
CA ALA A 259 9.66 -28.38 -14.81
C ALA A 259 10.49 -28.61 -16.07
N LEU A 260 11.44 -27.72 -16.32
CA LEU A 260 12.50 -27.92 -17.30
C LEU A 260 13.79 -27.47 -16.65
N MET A 261 14.53 -28.48 -16.20
CA MET A 261 15.94 -28.40 -15.87
C MET A 261 16.68 -27.74 -17.03
N GLN A 262 17.40 -26.66 -16.76
CA GLN A 262 18.64 -26.41 -17.46
C GLN A 262 19.66 -25.81 -16.48
N MET A 263 20.75 -26.55 -16.34
CA MET A 263 21.90 -26.27 -15.49
C MET A 263 22.55 -24.94 -15.89
N GLY A 264 22.34 -23.91 -15.09
CA GLY A 264 23.18 -22.72 -15.03
C GLY A 264 23.49 -22.45 -13.57
N LYS A 265 24.59 -23.01 -13.05
CA LYS A 265 25.07 -22.71 -11.70
C LYS A 265 25.50 -21.23 -11.64
N CYS A 266 24.69 -20.37 -11.05
CA CYS A 266 25.19 -19.14 -10.45
C CYS A 266 25.92 -19.53 -9.16
N ILE A 267 27.25 -19.55 -9.22
CA ILE A 267 28.09 -19.75 -8.04
C ILE A 267 28.03 -18.44 -7.25
N CYS A 268 27.22 -18.40 -6.19
CA CYS A 268 27.37 -17.40 -5.15
C CYS A 268 28.70 -17.66 -4.45
N LYS A 269 29.66 -16.75 -4.64
CA LYS A 269 30.93 -16.78 -3.96
C LYS A 269 30.68 -16.30 -2.54
N GLU A 270 30.71 -17.21 -1.57
CA GLU A 270 30.72 -16.87 -0.15
C GLU A 270 32.01 -16.08 0.13
N GLU A 271 31.88 -14.81 0.52
CA GLU A 271 32.98 -14.08 1.14
C GLU A 271 32.94 -14.29 2.67
N PRO A 272 34.08 -14.56 3.32
CA PRO A 272 34.12 -14.76 4.76
C PRO A 272 33.81 -13.46 5.50
N PHE A 273 32.72 -13.49 6.26
CA PHE A 273 32.29 -12.42 7.15
C PHE A 273 33.32 -12.27 8.29
N TRP A 274 33.95 -11.10 8.40
CA TRP A 274 34.86 -10.76 9.49
C TRP A 274 34.08 -10.56 10.79
N THR A 275 34.47 -11.27 11.84
CA THR A 275 34.04 -11.05 13.21
C THR A 275 34.65 -9.76 13.76
N TRP A 276 33.80 -8.90 14.33
CA TRP A 276 34.18 -7.91 15.36
C TRP A 276 33.32 -8.15 16.60
#